data_AF-A0A376TZ82-F1
#
_entry.id   AF-A0A376TZ82-F1
#
_cell.length_a   1.000
_cell.length_b   1.000
_cell.length_c   1.000
_cell.angle_alpha   90.00
_cell.angle_beta   90.00
_cell.angle_gamma   90.00
#
_symmetry.space_group_name_H-M   'P 1'
#
loop_
_entity.id
_entity.type
_entity.pdbx_description
1 polymer ?
#
loop_
_entity_poly.entity_id
_entity_poly.type
_entity_poly.pdbx_seq_one_letter_code
_entity_poly.pdbx_strand_id
1 'polypeptide(L)'
;MNLKKIFFSAVTVSVLCALTGCDYIEEGKPESSLLKQQEEHNNKIVLLEKQQAQLKSQLETIQKQQTGIINSTKTLTHVIKSVKDQQNTFIFTEFNPAKTKYFILNNGSVALAGRVLSIDATENGSVIHISLVNLLSTPISNIGFNATWGGEKPVDAKEFAPVATITFQHINEIHIEIITRSMARH
;
A
#
# COMPACT_ATOMS: atom_id res chain seq x y z
N MET A 1 42.52 -7.41 -50.25
CA MET A 1 42.70 -8.74 -50.85
C MET A 1 43.26 -9.68 -49.77
N ASN A 2 42.46 -10.01 -48.75
CA ASN A 2 41.71 -11.26 -48.50
C ASN A 2 42.60 -12.42 -47.98
N LEU A 3 42.69 -12.53 -46.65
CA LEU A 3 43.45 -13.50 -45.83
C LEU A 3 43.11 -14.99 -46.06
N LYS A 4 42.23 -15.32 -47.01
CA LYS A 4 41.71 -16.68 -47.21
C LYS A 4 42.65 -17.63 -47.99
N LYS A 5 43.85 -17.20 -48.40
CA LYS A 5 44.75 -18.03 -49.24
C LYS A 5 45.98 -18.62 -48.55
N ILE A 6 46.22 -18.37 -47.25
CA ILE A 6 47.43 -18.87 -46.56
C ILE A 6 47.14 -20.08 -45.66
N PHE A 7 45.88 -20.36 -45.31
CA PHE A 7 45.54 -21.47 -44.40
C PHE A 7 45.36 -22.84 -45.05
N PHE A 8 45.36 -22.94 -46.39
CA PHE A 8 45.04 -24.19 -47.09
C PHE A 8 46.24 -25.00 -47.58
N SER A 9 47.49 -24.57 -47.33
CA SER A 9 48.69 -25.29 -47.79
C SER A 9 49.53 -25.92 -46.67
N ALA A 10 49.06 -25.87 -45.41
CA ALA A 10 49.80 -26.41 -44.26
C ALA A 10 49.17 -27.66 -43.63
N VAL A 11 47.98 -28.09 -44.08
CA VAL A 11 47.24 -29.22 -43.47
C VAL A 11 47.24 -30.49 -44.33
N THR A 12 47.78 -30.45 -45.56
CA THR A 12 47.69 -31.59 -46.50
C THR A 12 48.98 -32.39 -46.70
N VAL A 13 50.05 -32.17 -45.92
CA VAL A 13 51.27 -33.01 -45.99
C VAL A 13 51.76 -33.36 -44.58
N SER A 14 51.02 -34.25 -43.91
CA SER A 14 51.60 -35.16 -42.92
C SER A 14 50.73 -36.41 -42.80
N VAL A 15 50.42 -36.98 -43.97
CA VAL A 15 49.88 -38.32 -44.11
C VAL A 15 51.03 -39.17 -44.68
N LEU A 16 51.37 -40.22 -43.94
CA LEU A 16 52.37 -41.26 -44.20
C LEU A 16 53.85 -40.91 -43.99
N CYS A 17 54.39 -41.28 -42.82
CA CYS A 17 55.38 -42.38 -42.72
C CYS A 17 55.88 -42.57 -41.28
N ALA A 18 55.49 -43.69 -40.65
CA ALA A 18 56.36 -44.64 -39.95
C ALA A 18 55.54 -45.47 -38.94
N LEU A 19 55.24 -46.70 -39.35
CA LEU A 19 54.84 -47.81 -38.49
C LEU A 19 56.00 -48.16 -37.56
N THR A 20 55.82 -48.06 -36.24
CA THR A 20 56.41 -48.99 -35.25
C THR A 20 55.49 -49.05 -34.05
N GLY A 21 55.17 -50.28 -33.64
CA GLY A 21 54.13 -50.58 -32.66
C GLY A 21 54.24 -49.83 -31.34
N CYS A 22 53.11 -49.28 -30.93
CA CYS A 22 52.59 -49.46 -29.58
C CYS A 22 51.16 -49.92 -29.76
N ASP A 23 51.04 -51.23 -29.76
CA ASP A 23 49.81 -51.95 -29.47
C ASP A 23 49.30 -51.49 -28.10
N TYR A 24 48.31 -50.61 -28.12
CA TYR A 24 47.31 -50.43 -27.08
C TYR A 24 46.03 -49.97 -27.78
N ILE A 25 45.47 -50.83 -28.63
CA ILE A 25 44.01 -50.86 -28.67
C ILE A 25 43.64 -51.38 -27.29
N GLU A 26 43.24 -50.48 -26.41
CA GLU A 26 42.70 -50.85 -25.11
C GLU A 26 41.46 -51.70 -25.37
N GLU A 27 41.66 -53.01 -25.31
CA GLU A 27 40.66 -54.03 -25.59
C GLU A 27 39.43 -53.81 -24.69
N GLY A 28 38.32 -53.44 -25.33
CA GLY A 28 37.00 -53.91 -24.91
C GLY A 28 36.21 -53.15 -23.85
N LYS A 29 36.54 -51.89 -23.49
CA LYS A 29 35.77 -51.15 -22.45
C LYS A 29 35.31 -49.70 -22.72
N PRO A 30 35.91 -48.85 -23.58
CA PRO A 30 35.61 -47.41 -23.60
C PRO A 30 34.24 -47.05 -24.23
N GLU A 31 33.78 -47.77 -25.26
CA GLU A 31 32.44 -47.53 -25.82
C GLU A 31 31.33 -47.90 -24.81
N SER A 32 31.53 -48.97 -24.04
CA SER A 32 30.55 -49.41 -23.04
C SER A 32 30.42 -48.43 -21.87
N SER A 33 31.52 -47.78 -21.46
CA SER A 33 31.52 -46.77 -20.40
C SER A 33 30.94 -45.45 -20.89
N LEU A 34 31.25 -45.04 -22.12
CA LEU A 34 30.66 -43.85 -22.75
C LEU A 34 29.15 -44.01 -22.96
N LEU A 35 28.67 -45.18 -23.38
CA LEU A 35 27.23 -45.46 -23.51
C LEU A 35 26.52 -45.42 -22.16
N LYS A 36 27.12 -45.99 -21.10
CA LYS A 36 26.59 -45.87 -19.72
C LYS A 36 26.55 -44.42 -19.24
N GLN A 37 27.56 -43.64 -19.56
CA GLN A 37 27.64 -42.22 -19.18
C GLN A 37 26.60 -41.38 -19.94
N GLN A 38 26.38 -41.67 -21.23
CA GLN A 38 25.33 -41.09 -22.06
C GLN A 38 23.93 -41.39 -21.49
N GLU A 39 23.68 -42.64 -21.10
CA GLU A 39 22.41 -43.06 -20.49
C GLU A 39 22.17 -42.35 -19.14
N GLU A 40 23.21 -42.24 -18.31
CA GLU A 40 23.14 -41.53 -17.03
C GLU A 40 22.88 -40.02 -17.21
N HIS A 41 23.50 -39.39 -18.22
CA HIS A 41 23.21 -38.02 -18.60
C HIS A 41 21.77 -37.83 -19.10
N ASN A 42 21.28 -38.73 -19.96
CA ASN A 42 19.89 -38.70 -20.43
C ASN A 42 18.89 -38.84 -19.27
N ASN A 43 19.16 -39.73 -18.32
CA ASN A 43 18.33 -39.89 -17.13
C ASN A 43 18.30 -38.63 -16.26
N LYS A 44 19.44 -37.94 -16.11
CA LYS A 44 19.51 -36.63 -15.41
C LYS A 44 18.73 -35.54 -16.14
N ILE A 45 18.78 -35.50 -17.48
CA ILE A 45 18.03 -34.54 -18.29
C ILE A 45 16.52 -34.73 -18.09
N VAL A 46 16.02 -35.96 -18.20
CA VAL A 46 14.59 -36.27 -17.99
C VAL A 46 14.12 -35.87 -16.60
N LEU A 47 14.95 -36.09 -15.57
CA LEU A 47 14.62 -35.68 -14.20
C LEU A 47 14.55 -34.14 -14.07
N LEU A 48 15.50 -33.42 -14.67
CA LEU A 48 15.51 -31.95 -14.67
C LEU A 48 14.32 -31.36 -15.42
N GLU A 49 13.94 -31.93 -16.56
CA GLU A 49 12.74 -31.52 -17.32
C GLU A 49 11.47 -31.71 -16.50
N LYS A 50 11.36 -32.84 -15.79
CA LYS A 50 10.24 -33.11 -14.88
C LYS A 50 10.18 -32.09 -13.73
N GLN A 51 11.33 -31.77 -13.13
CA GLN A 51 11.41 -30.74 -12.09
C GLN A 51 11.05 -29.35 -12.62
N GLN A 52 11.51 -28.99 -13.82
CA GLN A 52 11.20 -27.71 -14.47
C GLN A 52 9.69 -27.58 -14.74
N ALA A 53 9.05 -28.63 -15.25
CA ALA A 53 7.61 -28.65 -15.46
C ALA A 53 6.82 -28.51 -14.15
N GLN A 54 7.26 -29.20 -13.09
CA GLN A 54 6.64 -29.07 -11.76
C GLN A 54 6.78 -27.66 -11.19
N LEU A 55 7.98 -27.07 -11.24
CA LEU A 55 8.23 -25.71 -10.75
C LEU A 55 7.42 -24.67 -11.53
N LYS A 56 7.30 -24.84 -12.85
CA LYS A 56 6.48 -23.95 -13.70
C LYS A 56 5.00 -23.98 -13.30
N SER A 57 4.44 -25.17 -13.11
CA SER A 57 3.06 -25.36 -12.63
C SER A 57 2.81 -24.71 -11.26
N GLN A 58 3.77 -24.86 -10.32
CA GLN A 58 3.69 -24.22 -9.02
C GLN A 58 3.72 -22.70 -9.12
N LEU A 59 4.59 -22.14 -9.98
CA LEU A 59 4.73 -20.70 -10.18
C LEU A 59 3.44 -20.10 -10.76
N GLU A 60 2.84 -20.75 -11.76
CA GLU A 60 1.55 -20.33 -12.34
C GLU A 60 0.44 -20.30 -11.27
N THR A 61 0.41 -21.30 -10.38
CA THR A 61 -0.56 -21.35 -9.26
C THR A 61 -0.34 -20.20 -8.28
N ILE A 62 0.90 -19.93 -7.90
CA ILE A 62 1.27 -18.83 -6.99
C ILE A 62 0.89 -17.48 -7.61
N GLN A 63 1.20 -17.24 -8.89
CA GLN A 63 0.85 -15.99 -9.57
C GLN A 63 -0.67 -15.76 -9.62
N LYS A 64 -1.44 -16.81 -9.88
CA LYS A 64 -2.91 -16.75 -9.86
C LYS A 64 -3.44 -16.41 -8.46
N GLN A 65 -2.89 -17.05 -7.42
CA GLN A 65 -3.25 -16.75 -6.03
C GLN A 65 -2.85 -15.33 -5.64
N GLN A 66 -1.67 -14.86 -6.02
CA GLN A 66 -1.19 -13.50 -5.75
C GLN A 66 -2.12 -12.44 -6.33
N THR A 67 -2.62 -12.65 -7.55
CA THR A 67 -3.60 -11.73 -8.16
C THR A 67 -4.89 -11.67 -7.34
N GLY A 68 -5.38 -12.82 -6.84
CA GLY A 68 -6.53 -12.88 -5.96
C GLY A 68 -6.30 -12.16 -4.62
N ILE A 69 -5.12 -12.34 -4.02
CA ILE A 69 -4.72 -11.67 -2.78
C ILE A 69 -4.68 -10.15 -2.99
N ILE A 70 -4.04 -9.66 -4.07
CA ILE A 70 -3.95 -8.22 -4.37
C ILE A 70 -5.35 -7.59 -4.47
N ASN A 71 -6.26 -8.24 -5.19
CA ASN A 71 -7.62 -7.72 -5.34
C ASN A 71 -8.39 -7.71 -4.01
N SER A 72 -8.26 -8.78 -3.22
CA SER A 72 -8.89 -8.87 -1.90
C SER A 72 -8.35 -7.80 -0.94
N THR A 73 -7.03 -7.56 -0.94
CA THR A 73 -6.38 -6.52 -0.12
C THR A 73 -6.81 -5.11 -0.53
N LYS A 74 -7.01 -4.84 -1.82
CA LYS A 74 -7.56 -3.56 -2.28
C LYS A 74 -8.96 -3.33 -1.73
N THR A 75 -9.84 -4.32 -1.86
CA THR A 75 -11.20 -4.25 -1.31
C THR A 75 -11.17 -4.04 0.21
N LEU A 76 -10.32 -4.78 0.92
CA LEU A 76 -10.18 -4.66 2.37
C LEU A 76 -9.74 -3.25 2.78
N THR A 77 -8.75 -2.67 2.07
CA THR A 77 -8.29 -1.29 2.33
C THR A 77 -9.43 -0.29 2.17
N HIS A 78 -10.28 -0.44 1.15
CA HIS A 78 -11.45 0.42 0.97
C HIS A 78 -12.45 0.30 2.12
N VAL A 79 -12.77 -0.93 2.53
CA VAL A 79 -13.69 -1.18 3.65
C VAL A 79 -13.15 -0.57 4.95
N ILE A 80 -11.86 -0.80 5.25
CA ILE A 80 -11.22 -0.24 6.45
C ILE A 80 -11.28 1.28 6.44
N LYS A 81 -11.03 1.93 5.29
CA LYS A 81 -11.15 3.38 5.16
C LYS A 81 -12.57 3.85 5.46
N SER A 82 -13.59 3.22 4.86
CA SER A 82 -14.99 3.60 5.11
C SER A 82 -15.40 3.44 6.58
N VAL A 83 -14.96 2.35 7.24
CA VAL A 83 -15.19 2.14 8.67
C VAL A 83 -14.52 3.24 9.50
N LYS A 84 -13.28 3.60 9.16
CA LYS A 84 -12.54 4.65 9.85
C LYS A 84 -13.20 6.02 9.67
N ASP A 85 -13.62 6.35 8.45
CA ASP A 85 -14.31 7.60 8.15
C ASP A 85 -15.62 7.71 8.94
N GLN A 86 -16.39 6.61 9.04
CA GLN A 86 -17.59 6.56 9.86
C GLN A 86 -17.29 6.70 11.36
N GLN A 87 -16.24 6.03 11.88
CA GLN A 87 -15.83 6.19 13.27
C GLN A 87 -15.46 7.63 13.60
N ASN A 88 -14.73 8.31 12.69
CA ASN A 88 -14.28 9.68 12.91
C ASN A 88 -15.45 10.66 13.12
N THR A 89 -16.65 10.39 12.56
CA THR A 89 -17.84 11.22 12.79
C THR A 89 -18.31 11.26 14.25
N PHE A 90 -17.91 10.28 15.07
CA PHE A 90 -18.18 10.25 16.51
C PHE A 90 -17.00 10.79 17.34
N ILE A 91 -15.83 10.98 16.74
CA ILE A 91 -14.65 11.45 17.48
C ILE A 91 -14.59 12.97 17.42
N PHE A 92 -14.88 13.57 16.26
CA PHE A 92 -14.83 15.01 16.06
C PHE A 92 -15.76 15.44 14.92
N THR A 93 -16.07 16.74 14.89
CA THR A 93 -16.81 17.37 13.81
C THR A 93 -15.89 18.30 13.05
N GLU A 94 -15.66 18.00 11.76
CA GLU A 94 -14.91 18.85 10.85
C GLU A 94 -15.88 19.63 9.97
N PHE A 95 -15.74 20.95 9.88
CA PHE A 95 -16.56 21.78 9.01
C PHE A 95 -15.83 23.06 8.58
N ASN A 96 -16.27 23.66 7.47
CA ASN A 96 -15.82 24.98 7.06
C ASN A 96 -16.80 26.03 7.62
N PRO A 97 -16.40 26.88 8.57
CA PRO A 97 -17.30 27.82 9.24
C PRO A 97 -17.89 28.86 8.28
N ALA A 98 -17.19 29.21 7.18
CA ALA A 98 -17.71 30.16 6.18
C ALA A 98 -18.81 29.55 5.29
N LYS A 99 -18.89 28.21 5.21
CA LYS A 99 -19.85 27.47 4.38
C LYS A 99 -20.92 26.74 5.21
N THR A 100 -20.77 26.70 6.53
CA THR A 100 -21.59 25.87 7.43
C THR A 100 -22.37 26.73 8.41
N LYS A 101 -23.70 26.69 8.32
CA LYS A 101 -24.59 27.42 9.24
C LYS A 101 -24.90 26.63 10.51
N TYR A 102 -25.11 25.32 10.39
CA TYR A 102 -25.46 24.42 11.49
C TYR A 102 -24.54 23.21 11.50
N PHE A 103 -24.19 22.73 12.69
CA PHE A 103 -23.35 21.56 12.88
C PHE A 103 -23.77 20.79 14.14
N ILE A 104 -23.35 19.53 14.25
CA ILE A 104 -23.60 18.68 15.42
C ILE A 104 -22.25 18.29 16.02
N LEU A 105 -22.14 18.35 17.35
CA LEU A 105 -21.04 17.75 18.10
C LEU A 105 -21.63 16.58 18.87
N ASN A 106 -21.22 15.35 18.53
CA ASN A 106 -21.71 14.16 19.20
C ASN A 106 -20.58 13.14 19.35
N ASN A 107 -20.24 12.80 20.59
CA ASN A 107 -19.22 11.80 20.90
C ASN A 107 -19.77 10.49 21.48
N GLY A 108 -21.09 10.29 21.42
CA GLY A 108 -21.81 9.17 22.01
C GLY A 108 -22.31 9.41 23.43
N SER A 109 -21.69 10.33 24.18
CA SER A 109 -22.08 10.65 25.56
C SER A 109 -22.65 12.06 25.70
N VAL A 110 -22.09 13.03 24.98
CA VAL A 110 -22.53 14.42 24.94
C VAL A 110 -22.96 14.74 23.50
N ALA A 111 -24.13 15.38 23.36
CA ALA A 111 -24.69 15.77 22.07
C ALA A 111 -25.10 17.25 22.10
N LEU A 112 -24.48 18.06 21.24
CA LEU A 112 -24.75 19.48 21.07
C LEU A 112 -25.13 19.78 19.61
N ALA A 113 -26.11 20.65 19.41
CA ALA A 113 -26.31 21.31 18.13
C ALA A 113 -25.70 22.72 18.18
N GLY A 114 -24.89 23.04 17.19
CA GLY A 114 -24.26 24.33 17.02
C GLY A 114 -24.79 25.09 15.82
N ARG A 115 -24.79 26.42 15.93
CA ARG A 115 -25.08 27.34 14.84
C ARG A 115 -24.02 28.42 14.79
N VAL A 116 -23.42 28.62 13.62
CA VAL A 116 -22.54 29.77 13.35
C VAL A 116 -23.40 31.01 13.14
N LEU A 117 -23.10 32.08 13.88
CA LEU A 117 -23.82 33.35 13.88
C LEU A 117 -23.11 34.38 13.00
N SER A 118 -21.81 34.60 13.24
CA SER A 118 -20.92 35.47 12.47
C SER A 118 -19.48 34.99 12.58
N ILE A 119 -18.65 35.48 11.67
CA ILE A 119 -17.20 35.32 11.68
C ILE A 119 -16.61 36.72 11.48
N ASP A 120 -15.92 37.20 12.49
CA ASP A 120 -15.37 38.55 12.51
C ASP A 120 -13.84 38.47 12.48
N ALA A 121 -13.21 39.28 11.63
CA ALA A 121 -11.75 39.36 11.55
C ALA A 121 -11.19 40.17 12.73
N THR A 122 -10.05 39.74 13.28
CA THR A 122 -9.30 40.46 14.30
C THR A 122 -7.87 40.69 13.85
N GLU A 123 -7.11 41.51 14.59
CA GLU A 123 -5.72 41.86 14.23
C GLU A 123 -4.82 40.61 14.01
N ASN A 124 -5.06 39.53 14.77
CA ASN A 124 -4.24 38.32 14.74
C ASN A 124 -5.04 37.04 14.45
N GLY A 125 -6.25 37.15 13.89
CA GLY A 125 -7.05 35.97 13.59
C GLY A 125 -8.52 36.25 13.31
N SER A 126 -9.38 35.38 13.84
CA SER A 126 -10.83 35.49 13.66
C SER A 126 -11.56 35.05 14.91
N VAL A 127 -12.71 35.68 15.16
CA VAL A 127 -13.66 35.27 16.20
C VAL A 127 -14.88 34.68 15.52
N ILE A 128 -15.25 33.46 15.92
CA ILE A 128 -16.46 32.79 15.43
C ILE A 128 -17.50 32.87 16.53
N HIS A 129 -18.60 33.58 16.27
CA HIS A 129 -19.73 33.64 17.19
C HIS A 129 -20.62 32.41 16.97
N ILE A 130 -20.78 31.58 18.00
CA ILE A 130 -21.51 30.31 17.92
C ILE A 130 -22.60 30.27 19.00
N SER A 131 -23.79 29.80 18.61
CA SER A 131 -24.83 29.37 19.55
C SER A 131 -24.80 27.84 19.69
N LEU A 132 -24.76 27.34 20.92
CA LEU A 132 -24.81 25.91 21.24
C LEU A 132 -26.10 25.56 21.99
N VAL A 133 -26.64 24.38 21.71
CA VAL A 133 -27.83 23.83 22.38
C VAL A 133 -27.57 22.39 22.79
N ASN A 134 -27.87 22.06 24.05
CA ASN A 134 -27.84 20.70 24.55
C ASN A 134 -29.00 19.87 24.00
N LEU A 135 -28.68 18.73 23.39
CA LEU A 135 -29.67 17.81 22.82
C LEU A 135 -30.12 16.72 23.81
N LEU A 136 -29.48 16.64 24.98
CA LEU A 136 -29.81 15.69 26.04
C LEU A 136 -30.88 16.25 26.99
N SER A 137 -31.61 15.34 27.63
CA SER A 137 -32.67 15.67 28.60
C SER A 137 -32.14 16.22 29.93
N THR A 138 -30.85 16.06 30.20
CA THR A 138 -30.18 16.52 31.43
C THR A 138 -29.22 17.66 31.13
N PRO A 139 -29.15 18.70 31.98
CA PRO A 139 -28.15 19.75 31.86
C PRO A 139 -26.72 19.20 31.86
N ILE A 140 -25.85 19.87 31.13
CA ILE A 140 -24.42 19.54 31.06
C ILE A 140 -23.60 20.80 31.31
N SER A 141 -22.52 20.68 32.06
CA SER A 141 -21.67 21.80 32.46
C SER A 141 -20.19 21.42 32.41
N ASN A 142 -19.31 22.42 32.49
CA ASN A 142 -17.85 22.25 32.47
C ASN A 142 -17.34 21.51 31.23
N ILE A 143 -17.79 21.94 30.06
CA ILE A 143 -17.41 21.33 28.78
C ILE A 143 -16.12 21.99 28.27
N GLY A 144 -15.09 21.18 28.06
CA GLY A 144 -13.91 21.58 27.30
C GLY A 144 -14.09 21.29 25.80
N PHE A 145 -13.61 22.20 24.96
CA PHE A 145 -13.57 21.99 23.50
C PHE A 145 -12.11 21.88 23.04
N ASN A 146 -11.78 20.75 22.42
CA ASN A 146 -10.56 20.63 21.65
C ASN A 146 -10.83 21.13 20.22
N ALA A 147 -10.17 22.22 19.83
CA ALA A 147 -10.34 22.82 18.53
C ALA A 147 -9.01 22.80 17.77
N THR A 148 -9.09 22.42 16.49
CA THR A 148 -8.01 22.57 15.52
C THR A 148 -8.54 23.38 14.34
N TRP A 149 -7.80 24.39 13.91
CA TRP A 149 -8.19 25.24 12.77
C TRP A 149 -7.00 25.57 11.87
N GLY A 150 -7.31 25.98 10.63
CA GLY A 150 -6.31 26.27 9.60
C GLY A 150 -6.97 26.62 8.26
N GLY A 151 -6.17 26.52 7.19
CA GLY A 151 -6.66 26.72 5.81
C GLY A 151 -7.64 25.65 5.34
N GLU A 152 -8.08 25.75 4.08
CA GLU A 152 -8.95 24.74 3.48
C GLU A 152 -8.26 23.37 3.45
N LYS A 153 -9.04 22.32 3.74
CA LYS A 153 -8.56 20.94 3.70
C LYS A 153 -8.15 20.59 2.26
N PRO A 154 -6.93 20.08 2.04
CA PRO A 154 -6.49 19.68 0.72
C PRO A 154 -7.34 18.56 0.14
N VAL A 155 -7.51 18.60 -1.18
CA VAL A 155 -8.16 17.52 -1.93
C VAL A 155 -7.13 16.43 -2.29
N ASP A 156 -5.87 16.80 -2.52
CA ASP A 156 -4.79 15.84 -2.80
C ASP A 156 -4.18 15.29 -1.50
N ALA A 157 -4.04 13.96 -1.45
CA ALA A 157 -3.41 13.26 -0.34
C ALA A 157 -1.97 13.69 -0.07
N LYS A 158 -1.24 14.14 -1.09
CA LYS A 158 0.16 14.58 -0.98
C LYS A 158 0.31 15.90 -0.22
N GLU A 159 -0.76 16.68 -0.14
CA GLU A 159 -0.78 18.00 0.49
C GLU A 159 -1.19 17.94 1.96
N PHE A 160 -1.61 16.77 2.48
CA PHE A 160 -1.98 16.62 3.90
C PHE A 160 -0.82 16.87 4.86
N ALA A 161 0.39 16.38 4.57
CA ALA A 161 1.53 16.53 5.47
C ALA A 161 1.98 18.01 5.64
N PRO A 162 2.09 18.80 4.55
CA PRO A 162 2.30 20.24 4.68
C PRO A 162 1.19 20.96 5.46
N VAL A 163 -0.09 20.63 5.19
CA VAL A 163 -1.21 21.30 5.88
C VAL A 163 -1.30 20.95 7.36
N ALA A 164 -1.05 19.70 7.75
CA ALA A 164 -1.02 19.29 9.15
C ALA A 164 0.07 20.03 9.97
N THR A 165 1.10 20.55 9.30
CA THR A 165 2.18 21.31 9.96
C THR A 165 1.77 22.76 10.28
N ILE A 166 0.77 23.30 9.57
CA ILE A 166 0.30 24.70 9.71
C ILE A 166 -1.07 24.81 10.37
N THR A 167 -1.60 23.72 10.92
CA THR A 167 -2.80 23.75 11.75
C THR A 167 -2.47 24.16 13.18
N PHE A 168 -3.32 24.99 13.77
CA PHE A 168 -3.20 25.43 15.16
C PHE A 168 -4.14 24.61 16.04
N GLN A 169 -3.70 24.26 17.25
CA GLN A 169 -4.48 23.52 18.23
C GLN A 169 -4.61 24.31 19.52
N HIS A 170 -5.80 24.29 20.11
CA HIS A 170 -6.02 24.84 21.44
C HIS A 170 -7.11 24.08 22.18
N ILE A 171 -6.88 23.87 23.48
CA ILE A 171 -7.88 23.34 24.39
C ILE A 171 -8.49 24.53 25.10
N ASN A 172 -9.75 24.82 24.80
CA ASN A 172 -10.53 25.79 25.57
C ASN A 172 -11.25 25.04 26.69
N GLU A 173 -10.82 25.27 27.93
CA GLU A 173 -11.64 24.93 29.10
C GLU A 173 -12.67 26.03 29.30
N ILE A 174 -13.94 25.69 29.12
CA ILE A 174 -15.04 26.67 29.20
C ILE A 174 -15.96 26.27 30.35
N HIS A 175 -16.03 27.13 31.37
CA HIS A 175 -17.01 27.00 32.45
C HIS A 175 -18.35 27.61 32.03
N ILE A 176 -19.11 26.87 31.23
CA ILE A 176 -20.49 27.20 30.84
C ILE A 176 -21.40 26.03 31.22
N GLU A 177 -22.59 26.33 31.75
CA GLU A 177 -23.69 25.38 31.91
C GLU A 177 -24.65 25.52 30.72
N ILE A 178 -24.86 24.41 30.00
CA ILE A 178 -25.80 24.34 28.88
C ILE A 178 -27.03 23.57 29.33
N ILE A 179 -28.07 24.33 29.67
CA ILE A 179 -29.34 23.81 30.15
C ILE A 179 -30.08 23.14 28.98
N THR A 180 -30.75 22.02 29.28
CA THR A 180 -31.64 21.34 28.34
C THR A 180 -32.73 22.29 27.85
N ARG A 181 -33.01 22.28 26.55
CA ARG A 181 -34.10 23.06 25.97
C ARG A 181 -35.42 22.63 26.60
N SER A 182 -36.07 23.52 27.36
CA SER A 182 -37.49 23.35 27.70
C SER A 182 -38.26 23.30 26.39
N MET A 183 -38.95 22.18 26.11
CA MET A 183 -39.93 22.13 25.05
C MET A 183 -41.08 23.08 25.43
N ALA A 184 -40.98 24.33 25.00
CA ALA A 184 -42.16 25.17 24.86
C ALA A 184 -43.04 24.47 23.82
N ARG A 185 -44.06 23.75 24.32
CA ARG A 185 -45.15 23.25 23.49
C ARG A 185 -45.84 24.48 22.90
N HIS A 186 -45.77 24.62 21.58
CA HIS A 186 -46.70 25.45 20.82
C HIS A 186 -47.69 24.51 20.14
#